data_AF-A0A3M1N757-F1
#
_entry.id   AF-A0A3M1N757-F1
#
_cell.length_a   1.000
_cell.length_b   1.000
_cell.length_c   1.000
_cell.angle_alpha   90.00
_cell.angle_beta   90.00
_cell.angle_gamma   90.00
#
_symmetry.space_group_name_H-M   'P 1'
#
loop_
_entity.id
_entity.type
_entity.pdbx_description
1 polymer ?
#
loop_
_entity_poly.entity_id
_entity_poly.type
_entity_poly.pdbx_seq_one_letter_code
_entity_poly.pdbx_strand_id
1 'polypeptide(L)' 'MSRPLIGIVCGPHFENGTLFYGLMPSYASSIAAAGGLPVLIVPVVDETTLRETYERMDAVLMAGGADV' A
#
# COMPACT_ATOMS: atom_id res chain seq x y z
N MET A 1 -11.60 6.36 19.68
CA MET A 1 -11.12 5.16 18.95
C MET A 1 -9.81 5.52 18.27
N SER A 2 -8.83 4.61 18.23
CA SER A 2 -7.65 4.79 17.38
C SER A 2 -8.07 4.75 15.91
N ARG A 3 -7.38 5.52 15.07
CA ARG A 3 -7.57 5.45 13.62
C ARG A 3 -6.96 4.13 13.12
N PRO A 4 -7.65 3.33 12.28
CA PRO A 4 -7.11 2.07 11.81
C PRO A 4 -5.95 2.29 10.83
N LEU A 5 -4.88 1.51 10.96
CA LEU A 5 -3.72 1.49 10.07
C LEU A 5 -3.99 0.57 8.89
N ILE A 6 -4.09 1.15 7.69
CA ILE A 6 -4.47 0.44 6.47
C ILE A 6 -3.26 0.41 5.53
N GLY A 7 -2.74 -0.79 5.30
CA GLY A 7 -1.67 -1.04 4.33
C GLY A 7 -2.22 -1.01 2.90
N ILE A 8 -1.53 -0.35 1.98
CA ILE A 8 -1.86 -0.34 0.55
C ILE A 8 -0.71 -0.99 -0.21
N VAL A 9 -1.00 -2.07 -0.92
CA VAL A 9 0.01 -2.78 -1.72
C VAL A 9 0.39 -1.93 -2.94
N CYS A 10 1.67 -1.58 -3.05
CA CYS A 10 2.18 -0.78 -4.17
C CYS A 10 2.43 -1.64 -5.41
N GLY A 11 2.29 -1.05 -6.59
CA GLY A 11 2.70 -1.65 -7.85
C GLY A 11 4.04 -1.07 -8.35
N PRO A 12 4.76 -1.79 -9.22
CA PRO A 12 5.92 -1.25 -9.91
C PRO A 12 5.50 -0.20 -10.95
N HIS A 13 6.26 0.87 -11.05
CA HIS A 13 6.14 1.91 -12.06
C HIS A 13 7.51 2.23 -12.63
N PHE A 14 7.61 2.34 -13.95
CA PHE A 14 8.85 2.68 -14.64
C PHE A 14 8.71 4.05 -15.28
N GLU A 15 9.58 4.98 -14.88
CA GLU A 15 9.65 6.33 -15.43
C GLU A 15 11.11 6.66 -15.75
N ASN A 16 11.39 7.02 -17.00
CA ASN A 16 12.73 7.42 -17.46
C ASN A 16 13.86 6.43 -17.07
N GLY A 17 13.57 5.13 -17.14
CA GLY A 17 14.53 4.07 -16.78
C GLY A 17 14.71 3.83 -15.28
N THR A 18 13.97 4.54 -14.43
CA THR A 18 13.98 4.35 -12.97
C THR A 18 12.73 3.58 -12.54
N LEU A 19 12.92 2.57 -11.70
CA LEU A 19 11.84 1.81 -11.06
C LEU A 19 11.40 2.50 -9.76
N PHE A 20 10.11 2.75 -9.64
CA PHE A 20 9.44 3.24 -8.45
C PHE A 20 8.36 2.24 -8.01
N TYR A 21 8.08 2.20 -6.71
CA TYR A 21 6.90 1.52 -6.19
C TYR A 21 5.90 2.58 -5.74
N GLY A 22 4.71 2.52 -6.31
CA GLY A 22 3.72 3.55 -6.08
C GLY A 22 2.32 3.14 -6.52
N LEU A 23 1.41 4.09 -6.40
CA LEU A 23 0.00 3.94 -6.72
C LEU A 23 -0.66 5.30 -6.90
N MET A 24 -1.87 5.30 -7.46
CA MET A 24 -2.62 6.54 -7.66
C MET A 24 -2.97 7.20 -6.32
N PRO A 25 -2.76 8.53 -6.13
CA PRO A 25 -2.98 9.20 -4.85
C PRO A 25 -4.40 9.00 -4.25
N SER A 26 -5.38 8.70 -5.10
CA SER A 26 -6.78 8.48 -4.72
C SER A 26 -6.96 7.39 -3.67
N TYR A 27 -6.13 6.35 -3.65
CA TYR A 27 -6.23 5.29 -2.64
C TYR A 27 -5.91 5.82 -1.23
N ALA A 28 -4.78 6.50 -1.08
CA ALA A 28 -4.36 7.08 0.20
C ALA A 28 -5.34 8.18 0.66
N SER A 29 -5.79 9.05 -0.26
CA SER A 29 -6.73 10.11 0.07
C SER A 29 -8.11 9.55 0.49
N SER A 30 -8.59 8.48 -0.14
CA SER A 30 -9.87 7.85 0.21
C SER A 30 -9.84 7.23 1.60
N ILE A 31 -8.75 6.54 1.96
CA ILE A 31 -8.56 5.99 3.32
C ILE A 31 -8.52 7.12 4.36
N ALA A 32 -7.76 8.18 4.09
CA ALA A 32 -7.66 9.32 5.00
C ALA A 32 -9.02 10.00 5.20
N ALA A 33 -9.80 10.21 4.11
CA ALA A 33 -11.14 10.78 4.17
C ALA A 33 -12.14 9.92 4.96
N ALA A 34 -11.95 8.59 4.96
CA ALA A 34 -12.73 7.65 5.77
C ALA A 34 -12.25 7.56 7.25
N GLY A 35 -11.22 8.31 7.64
CA GLY A 35 -10.69 8.34 9.01
C GLY A 35 -9.54 7.36 9.28
N GLY A 36 -9.10 6.57 8.30
CA GLY A 36 -7.98 5.64 8.43
C GLY A 36 -6.59 6.31 8.33
N LEU A 37 -5.54 5.55 8.64
CA LEU A 37 -4.13 5.91 8.46
C LEU A 37 -3.56 5.09 7.28
N PRO A 38 -3.32 5.71 6.11
CA PRO A 38 -2.77 4.99 4.96
C PRO A 38 -1.26 4.76 5.10
N VAL A 39 -0.79 3.55 4.80
CA VAL A 39 0.64 3.19 4.71
C VAL A 39 0.91 2.47 3.40
N LEU A 40 1.94 2.90 2.67
CA LEU A 40 2.40 2.21 1.47
C LEU A 40 3.21 0.97 1.85
N ILE A 41 2.84 -0.19 1.31
CA ILE A 41 3.59 -1.44 1.45
C ILE A 41 4.34 -1.71 0.16
N VAL A 42 5.66 -1.88 0.27
CA VAL A 42 6.53 -2.29 -0.85
C VAL A 42 6.51 -3.82 -0.92
N PRO A 43 5.98 -4.44 -1.99
CA PRO A 43 5.78 -5.89 -2.04
C PRO A 43 7.07 -6.67 -2.32
N VAL A 44 8.17 -6.00 -2.66
CA VAL A 44 9.44 -6.64 -3.06
C VAL A 44 10.41 -6.66 -1.90
N VAL A 45 10.03 -7.40 -0.86
CA VAL A 45 10.86 -7.76 0.31
C VAL A 45 10.71 -9.27 0.55
N ASP A 46 11.55 -9.84 1.41
CA ASP A 46 11.43 -11.27 1.76
C ASP A 46 10.13 -11.56 2.53
N GLU A 47 9.70 -12.82 2.52
CA GLU A 47 8.43 -13.24 3.11
C GLU A 47 8.32 -12.90 4.60
N THR A 48 9.41 -13.02 5.36
CA THR A 48 9.42 -12.72 6.80
C THR A 48 9.15 -11.24 7.04
N THR A 49 9.90 -10.37 6.35
CA THR A 49 9.70 -8.91 6.42
C THR A 49 8.27 -8.53 5.99
N LEU A 50 7.76 -9.16 4.95
CA LEU A 50 6.42 -8.89 4.44
C LEU A 50 5.34 -9.30 5.45
N ARG A 51 5.47 -10.49 6.06
CA ARG A 51 4.57 -10.99 7.11
C ARG A 51 4.55 -10.07 8.32
N GLU A 52 5.72 -9.72 8.83
CA GLU A 52 5.85 -8.78 9.96
C GLU A 52 5.21 -7.42 9.64
N THR A 53 5.33 -6.94 8.41
CA THR A 53 4.69 -5.70 7.97
C THR A 53 3.16 -5.82 8.02
N TYR A 54 2.59 -6.91 7.48
CA TYR A 54 1.15 -7.14 7.48
C TYR A 54 0.57 -7.31 8.88
N GLU A 55 1.28 -7.97 9.80
CA GLU A 55 0.83 -8.17 11.19
C GLU A 55 0.65 -6.87 11.98
N ARG A 56 1.26 -5.77 11.52
CA ARG A 56 1.12 -4.45 12.14
C ARG A 56 -0.08 -3.66 11.60
N MET A 57 -0.72 -4.12 10.52
CA MET A 57 -1.84 -3.43 9.88
C MET A 57 -3.17 -3.96 10.42
N ASP A 58 -4.16 -3.07 10.56
CA ASP A 58 -5.52 -3.46 10.89
C ASP A 58 -6.25 -4.08 9.68
N ALA A 59 -5.88 -3.64 8.48
CA ALA A 59 -6.34 -4.21 7.22
C ALA A 59 -5.38 -3.89 6.06
N VAL A 60 -5.54 -4.62 4.95
CA VAL A 60 -4.80 -4.38 3.72
C VAL A 60 -5.77 -4.10 2.57
N LEU A 61 -5.48 -3.04 1.81
CA LEU A 61 -6.14 -2.69 0.56
C LEU A 61 -5.31 -3.21 -0.61
N MET A 62 -5.89 -4.12 -1.38
CA MET A 62 -5.37 -4.53 -2.68
C MET A 62 -5.78 -3.49 -3.71
N ALA A 63 -4.85 -2.59 -4.06
CA ALA A 63 -5.08 -1.59 -5.09
C ALA A 63 -5.30 -2.29 -6.45
N GLY A 64 -6.19 -1.72 -7.27
CA GLY A 64 -6.38 -2.19 -8.64
C GLY A 64 -5.12 -2.00 -9.49
N GLY A 65 -4.94 -2.87 -10.48
CA GLY A 65 -3.85 -2.84 -11.46
C GLY A 65 -4.34 -2.58 -12.89
N ALA A 66 -3.39 -2.51 -13.83
CA ALA A 66 -3.69 -2.49 -15.25
C ALA A 66 -4.01 -3.92 -15.72
N ASP A 67 -5.28 -4.29 -15.58
CA ASP A 67 -5.91 -5.55 -16.02
C ASP A 67 -5.45 -6.86 -15.34
N VAL A 68 -6.29 -7.90 -15.45
CA VAL A 68 -6.11 -9.28 -14.92
C VAL A 68 -5.64 -10.26 -15.98
#